data_AF-A0A4P7J901-F1
#
_entry.id   AF-A0A4P7J901-F1
#
_cell.length_a   1.000
_cell.length_b   1.000
_cell.length_c   1.000
_cell.angle_alpha   90.00
_cell.angle_beta   90.00
_cell.angle_gamma   90.00
#
_symmetry.space_group_name_H-M   'P 1'
#
loop_
_entity.id
_entity.type
_entity.pdbx_description
1 polymer ?
#
loop_
_entity_poly.entity_id
_entity_poly.type
_entity_poly.pdbx_seq_one_letter_code
_entity_poly.pdbx_strand_id
1 'polypeptide(L)'
;MTRTIFISLLVLTLTACNLAQDTANTIARDQARGVINGIVAERFPGINAAPVTDCVVDNASAQEILTVARAALVGVTDQTVTTVTGILQRPDTVRCIAENALTSLEDFA
;
A
#
# COMPACT_ATOMS: atom_id res chain seq x y z
N MET A 1 37.49 -24.89 2.06
CA MET A 1 36.18 -25.57 2.08
C MET A 1 35.24 -25.06 3.18
N THR A 2 35.69 -24.88 4.42
CA THR A 2 34.83 -24.35 5.51
C THR A 2 34.37 -22.89 5.30
N ARG A 3 35.24 -22.00 4.79
CA ARG A 3 34.87 -20.59 4.49
C ARG A 3 33.81 -20.46 3.38
N THR A 4 33.85 -21.32 2.35
CA THR A 4 32.87 -21.30 1.25
C THR A 4 31.51 -21.83 1.70
N ILE A 5 31.47 -22.80 2.63
CA ILE A 5 30.22 -23.29 3.23
C ILE A 5 29.55 -22.20 4.08
N PHE A 6 30.33 -21.46 4.87
CA PHE A 6 29.81 -20.33 5.66
C PHE A 6 29.21 -19.21 4.80
N ILE A 7 29.83 -18.90 3.65
CA ILE A 7 29.31 -17.89 2.72
C ILE A 7 28.02 -18.38 2.05
N SER A 8 27.95 -19.64 1.59
CA SER A 8 26.71 -20.20 1.04
C SER A 8 25.57 -20.23 2.05
N LEU A 9 25.84 -20.58 3.31
CA LEU A 9 24.81 -20.63 4.35
C LEU A 9 24.25 -19.24 4.67
N LEU A 10 25.09 -18.20 4.63
CA LEU A 10 24.69 -16.81 4.87
C LEU A 10 23.84 -16.23 3.71
N VAL A 11 24.13 -16.64 2.46
CA VAL A 11 23.34 -16.19 1.30
C VAL A 11 21.95 -16.82 1.29
N LEU A 12 21.80 -18.07 1.77
CA LEU A 12 20.50 -18.74 1.85
C LEU A 12 19.55 -18.11 2.89
N THR A 13 20.05 -17.52 3.97
CA THR A 13 19.19 -16.90 4.99
C THR A 13 18.66 -15.53 4.53
N LEU A 14 19.45 -14.77 3.77
CA LEU A 14 19.03 -13.47 3.24
C LEU A 14 17.89 -13.59 2.20
N THR A 15 17.95 -14.60 1.33
CA THR A 15 16.90 -14.81 0.31
C THR A 15 15.56 -15.21 0.94
N ALA A 16 15.59 -15.96 2.04
CA ALA A 16 14.39 -16.32 2.79
C ALA A 16 13.72 -15.11 3.46
N CYS A 17 14.49 -14.15 3.98
CA CYS A 17 13.95 -12.92 4.55
C CYS A 17 13.24 -12.06 3.51
N ASN A 18 13.78 -11.95 2.29
CA ASN A 18 13.12 -11.16 1.23
C ASN A 18 11.77 -11.77 0.83
N LEU A 19 11.70 -13.10 0.64
CA LEU A 19 10.45 -13.77 0.30
C LEU A 19 9.36 -13.62 1.37
N ALA A 20 9.75 -13.73 2.65
CA ALA A 20 8.84 -13.52 3.76
C ALA A 20 8.38 -12.05 3.84
N GLN A 21 9.28 -11.10 3.62
CA GLN A 21 8.98 -9.67 3.61
C GLN A 21 8.02 -9.29 2.48
N ASP A 22 8.24 -9.82 1.27
CA ASP A 22 7.37 -9.56 0.12
C ASP A 22 5.96 -10.09 0.36
N THR A 23 5.84 -11.30 0.91
CA THR A 23 4.54 -11.89 1.26
C THR A 23 3.82 -11.06 2.32
N ALA A 24 4.54 -10.65 3.38
CA ALA A 24 3.98 -9.80 4.43
C ALA A 24 3.54 -8.43 3.90
N ASN A 25 4.29 -7.86 2.95
CA ASN A 25 3.94 -6.60 2.30
C ASN A 25 2.65 -6.72 1.48
N THR A 26 2.46 -7.79 0.72
CA THR A 26 1.21 -8.04 -0.02
C THR A 26 0.01 -8.13 0.92
N ILE A 27 0.12 -8.92 2.00
CA ILE A 27 -0.95 -9.03 2.99
C ILE A 27 -1.25 -7.66 3.63
N ALA A 28 -0.21 -6.91 3.98
CA ALA A 28 -0.39 -5.58 4.56
C ALA A 28 -1.04 -4.60 3.58
N ARG A 29 -0.75 -4.70 2.27
CA ARG A 29 -1.40 -3.91 1.22
C ARG A 29 -2.89 -4.21 1.14
N ASP A 30 -3.29 -5.47 1.20
CA ASP A 30 -4.71 -5.86 1.19
C ASP A 30 -5.46 -5.31 2.40
N GLN A 31 -4.85 -5.39 3.59
CA GLN A 31 -5.44 -4.78 4.81
C GLN A 31 -5.51 -3.26 4.70
N ALA A 32 -4.46 -2.62 4.17
CA ALA A 32 -4.43 -1.19 3.96
C ALA A 32 -5.51 -0.73 2.96
N ARG A 33 -5.79 -1.50 1.90
CA ARG A 33 -6.89 -1.20 0.95
C ARG A 33 -8.22 -1.05 1.68
N GLY A 34 -8.55 -1.99 2.57
CA GLY A 34 -9.79 -1.93 3.34
C GLY A 34 -9.91 -0.68 4.20
N VAL A 35 -8.83 -0.33 4.92
CA VAL A 35 -8.78 0.89 5.75
C VAL A 35 -8.90 2.16 4.92
N ILE A 36 -8.10 2.27 3.85
CA ILE A 36 -8.07 3.45 2.99
C ILE A 36 -9.41 3.63 2.28
N ASN A 37 -9.99 2.55 1.75
CA ASN A 37 -11.30 2.60 1.12
C ASN A 37 -12.37 3.11 2.10
N GLY A 38 -12.36 2.62 3.34
CA GLY A 38 -13.25 3.10 4.39
C GLY A 38 -13.08 4.61 4.65
N ILE A 39 -11.84 5.08 4.79
CA ILE A 39 -11.55 6.51 4.98
C ILE A 39 -12.05 7.34 3.79
N VAL A 40 -11.78 6.89 2.56
CA VAL A 40 -12.17 7.63 1.34
C VAL A 40 -13.69 7.63 1.16
N ALA A 41 -14.37 6.49 1.39
CA ALA A 41 -15.81 6.37 1.28
C ALA A 41 -16.55 7.21 2.34
N GLU A 42 -16.01 7.33 3.54
CA GLU A 42 -16.56 8.20 4.59
C GLU A 42 -16.43 9.69 4.23
N ARG A 43 -15.33 10.09 3.59
CA ARG A 43 -15.07 11.48 3.20
C ARG A 43 -15.76 11.88 1.89
N PHE A 44 -15.95 10.92 0.99
CA PHE A 44 -16.55 11.12 -0.32
C PHE A 44 -17.66 10.08 -0.55
N PRO A 45 -18.83 10.25 0.12
CA PRO A 45 -19.94 9.34 -0.05
C PRO A 45 -20.49 9.45 -1.49
N GLY A 46 -20.77 8.30 -2.12
CA GLY A 46 -21.40 8.23 -3.43
C GLY A 46 -20.43 8.18 -4.63
N ILE A 47 -19.12 8.20 -4.41
CA ILE A 47 -18.12 7.91 -5.47
C ILE A 47 -17.50 6.53 -5.28
N ASN A 48 -16.99 5.94 -6.35
CA ASN A 48 -16.18 4.75 -6.25
C ASN A 48 -14.81 5.12 -5.66
N ALA A 49 -14.58 4.71 -4.40
CA ALA A 49 -13.32 4.95 -3.69
C ALA A 49 -12.17 4.03 -4.14
N ALA A 50 -12.46 2.95 -4.87
CA ALA A 50 -11.46 1.94 -5.25
C ALA A 50 -10.29 2.52 -6.06
N PRO A 51 -10.50 3.33 -7.13
CA PRO A 51 -9.38 3.83 -7.93
C PRO A 51 -8.43 4.74 -7.14
N VAL A 52 -8.98 5.55 -6.23
CA VAL A 52 -8.17 6.38 -5.33
C VAL A 52 -7.41 5.52 -4.32
N THR A 53 -8.09 4.53 -3.74
CA THR A 53 -7.50 3.59 -2.79
C THR A 53 -6.31 2.85 -3.39
N ASP A 54 -6.48 2.36 -4.61
CA ASP A 54 -5.48 1.55 -5.29
C ASP A 54 -4.23 2.38 -5.59
N CYS A 55 -4.40 3.60 -6.10
CA CYS A 55 -3.29 4.52 -6.33
C CYS A 55 -2.54 4.90 -5.04
N VAL A 56 -3.23 5.08 -3.92
CA VAL A 56 -2.58 5.36 -2.63
C VAL A 56 -1.78 4.16 -2.16
N VAL A 57 -2.35 2.96 -2.22
CA VAL A 57 -1.65 1.73 -1.81
C VAL A 57 -0.40 1.51 -2.66
N ASP A 58 -0.52 1.63 -3.99
CA ASP A 58 0.58 1.32 -4.91
C ASP A 58 1.74 2.32 -4.81
N ASN A 59 1.48 3.58 -4.42
CA ASN A 59 2.50 4.62 -4.23
C ASN A 59 2.98 4.76 -2.76
N ALA A 60 2.49 3.92 -1.85
CA ALA A 60 2.94 3.90 -0.47
C ALA A 60 4.18 3.01 -0.30
N SER A 61 5.08 3.45 0.58
CA SER A 61 6.20 2.64 1.04
C SER A 61 5.74 1.49 1.95
N ALA A 62 6.56 0.45 2.11
CA ALA A 62 6.24 -0.68 2.98
C ALA A 62 5.97 -0.25 4.44
N GLN A 63 6.71 0.73 4.96
CA GLN A 63 6.51 1.24 6.33
C GLN A 63 5.18 2.00 6.49
N GLU A 64 4.78 2.78 5.47
CA GLU A 64 3.50 3.48 5.46
C GLU A 64 2.34 2.48 5.38
N ILE A 65 2.45 1.47 4.51
CA ILE A 65 1.47 0.38 4.40
C ILE A 65 1.31 -0.33 5.74
N LEU A 66 2.39 -0.71 6.43
CA LEU A 66 2.30 -1.33 7.74
C LEU A 66 1.64 -0.43 8.80
N THR A 67 1.85 0.89 8.70
CA THR A 67 1.22 1.86 9.60
C THR A 67 -0.28 1.94 9.35
N VAL A 68 -0.69 1.96 8.08
CA VAL A 68 -2.11 2.00 7.69
C VAL A 68 -2.81 0.67 7.95
N ALA A 69 -2.18 -0.47 7.61
CA ALA A 69 -2.72 -1.81 7.82
C ALA A 69 -3.01 -2.09 9.31
N ARG A 70 -2.16 -1.61 10.22
CA ARG A 70 -2.40 -1.75 11.67
C ARG A 70 -3.68 -1.07 12.13
N ALA A 71 -4.11 0.00 11.46
CA ALA A 71 -5.35 0.69 11.79
C ALA A 71 -6.60 -0.19 11.55
N ALA A 72 -6.50 -1.27 10.77
CA ALA A 72 -7.57 -2.27 10.66
C ALA A 72 -7.84 -2.99 11.99
N LEU A 73 -6.83 -3.08 12.86
CA LEU A 73 -6.91 -3.77 14.15
C LEU A 73 -7.17 -2.82 15.32
N VAL A 74 -6.48 -1.68 15.34
CA VAL A 74 -6.52 -0.72 16.46
C VAL A 74 -7.42 0.49 16.21
N GLY A 75 -8.00 0.60 15.01
CA GLY A 75 -8.77 1.75 14.57
C GLY A 75 -7.94 2.82 13.86
N VAL A 76 -8.62 3.67 13.08
CA VAL A 76 -8.01 4.81 12.37
C VAL A 76 -7.65 5.92 13.36
N THR A 77 -6.42 6.41 13.27
CA THR A 77 -5.90 7.51 14.11
C THR A 77 -5.49 8.70 13.25
N ASP A 78 -5.21 9.85 13.88
CA ASP A 78 -4.70 11.04 13.19
C ASP A 78 -3.39 10.75 12.43
N GLN A 79 -2.54 9.86 12.96
CA GLN A 79 -1.33 9.41 12.28
C GLN A 79 -1.65 8.66 10.98
N THR A 80 -2.68 7.80 11.00
CA THR A 80 -3.14 7.07 9.82
C THR A 80 -3.61 8.04 8.74
N VAL A 81 -4.45 9.01 9.11
CA VAL A 81 -4.97 10.03 8.19
C VAL A 81 -3.84 10.90 7.63
N THR A 82 -2.91 11.34 8.48
CA THR A 82 -1.74 12.14 8.06
C THR A 82 -0.87 11.37 7.07
N THR A 83 -0.65 10.07 7.31
CA THR A 83 0.13 9.20 6.43
C THR A 83 -0.55 9.08 5.06
N VAL A 84 -1.85 8.75 5.03
CA VAL A 84 -2.62 8.64 3.77
C VAL A 84 -2.66 9.97 3.02
N THR A 85 -2.86 11.08 3.72
CA THR A 85 -2.87 12.43 3.11
C THR A 85 -1.51 12.79 2.52
N GLY A 86 -0.42 12.46 3.21
CA GLY A 86 0.93 12.66 2.69
C GLY A 86 1.22 11.86 1.42
N ILE A 87 0.68 10.63 1.32
CA ILE A 87 0.78 9.83 0.09
C ILE A 87 -0.06 10.45 -1.02
N LEU A 88 -1.30 10.87 -0.74
CA LEU A 88 -2.19 11.50 -1.72
C LEU A 88 -1.60 12.75 -2.38
N GLN A 89 -0.77 13.50 -1.64
CA GLN A 89 -0.13 14.71 -2.15
C GLN A 89 1.10 14.44 -3.04
N ARG A 90 1.51 13.18 -3.18
CA ARG A 90 2.64 12.82 -4.06
C ARG A 90 2.26 12.98 -5.53
N PRO A 91 3.19 13.46 -6.37
CA PRO A 91 2.91 13.66 -7.79
C PRO A 91 2.52 12.35 -8.49
N ASP A 92 3.17 11.23 -8.16
CA ASP A 92 2.87 9.93 -8.75
C ASP A 92 1.46 9.42 -8.38
N THR A 93 1.03 9.65 -7.14
CA THR A 93 -0.32 9.30 -6.68
C THR A 93 -1.38 10.16 -7.35
N VAL A 94 -1.17 11.47 -7.45
CA VAL A 94 -2.10 12.38 -8.16
C VAL A 94 -2.23 12.00 -9.62
N ARG A 95 -1.11 11.65 -10.27
CA ARG A 95 -1.11 11.19 -11.67
C ARG A 95 -1.89 9.89 -11.85
N CYS A 96 -1.64 8.90 -10.99
CA CYS A 96 -2.38 7.63 -11.03
C CYS A 96 -3.89 7.86 -10.89
N ILE A 97 -4.31 8.74 -9.97
CA ILE A 97 -5.73 9.06 -9.77
C ILE A 97 -6.30 9.72 -11.02
N ALA A 98 -5.59 10.67 -11.62
CA ALA A 98 -6.02 11.33 -12.84
C ALA A 98 -6.15 10.33 -14.01
N GLU A 99 -5.18 9.44 -14.20
CA GLU A 99 -5.20 8.39 -15.23
C GLU A 99 -6.40 7.45 -15.04
N ASN A 100 -6.65 6.99 -13.82
CA ASN A 100 -7.81 6.14 -13.50
C ASN A 100 -9.15 6.87 -13.70
N ALA A 101 -9.21 8.17 -13.37
CA ALA A 101 -10.39 8.98 -13.62
C ALA A 101 -10.67 9.10 -15.12
N LEU A 102 -9.63 9.26 -15.94
CA LEU A 102 -9.76 9.30 -17.40
C LEU A 102 -10.24 7.95 -17.98
N THR A 103 -9.67 6.84 -17.53
CA THR A 103 -10.12 5.50 -17.96
C THR A 103 -11.58 5.23 -17.60
N SER A 104 -12.03 5.71 -16.43
CA SER A 104 -13.45 5.58 -16.04
C SER A 104 -14.42 6.35 -16.94
N LEU A 105 -13.95 7.36 -17.68
CA LEU A 105 -14.77 8.09 -18.66
C LEU A 105 -14.85 7.36 -20.00
N GLU A 106 -13.82 6.59 -20.36
CA GLU A 106 -13.80 5.77 -21.58
C GLU A 106 -14.83 4.62 -21.50
N ASP A 107 -15.14 4.12 -20.30
CA ASP A 107 -16.17 3.08 -20.08
C ASP A 107 -17.60 3.56 -20.42
N PHE A 108 -17.80 4.89 -20.51
CA PHE A 108 -19.09 5.49 -20.90
C PHE A 108 -19.17 5.91 -22.38
N ALA A 109 -18.07 5.79 -23.16
CA ALA A 109 -17.99 6.19 -24.56
C ALA A 109 -18.14 4.99 -25.51
#